data_AF-A0A255R049-F1
#
_entry.id   AF-A0A255R049-F1
#
_cell.length_a   1.000
_cell.length_b   1.000
_cell.length_c   1.000
_cell.angle_alpha   90.00
_cell.angle_beta   90.00
_cell.angle_gamma   90.00
#
_symmetry.space_group_name_H-M   'P 1'
#
loop_
_entity.id
_entity.type
_entity.pdbx_description
1 polymer ?
#
loop_
_entity_poly.entity_id
_entity_poly.type
_entity_poly.pdbx_seq_one_letter_code
_entity_poly.pdbx_strand_id
1 'polypeptide(L)'
;MLNWLVSRSTRIAFVESLRRYRAPLVLTWSAATLCVAAFAVLKPHPSSKELVFLPGWFTSFMDVYYDFRTFIMTVAIGLIPALLLSPSHQKLQRHSVLFVLVGALLIFEFMQNWIPTRGFSWADVGYTVAGGLACEYMARLTHWLRFGAKDETPVAMVEHRSRSIG
;
A
#
# COMPACT_ATOMS: atom_id res chain seq x y z
N MET A 1 -30.34 5.69 25.36
CA MET A 1 -29.01 5.65 26.01
C MET A 1 -28.31 4.30 25.85
N LEU A 2 -28.98 3.16 26.04
CA LEU A 2 -28.39 1.81 25.86
C LEU A 2 -27.81 1.53 24.45
N ASN A 3 -28.53 1.87 23.38
CA ASN A 3 -28.05 1.62 21.99
C ASN A 3 -26.74 2.35 21.66
N TRP A 4 -26.50 3.51 22.28
CA TRP A 4 -25.26 4.27 22.11
C TRP A 4 -24.08 3.61 22.81
N LEU A 5 -24.28 3.07 24.02
CA LEU A 5 -23.25 2.37 24.78
C LEU A 5 -22.86 1.04 24.12
N VAL A 6 -23.83 0.29 23.61
CA VAL A 6 -23.58 -0.96 22.85
C VAL A 6 -22.83 -0.66 21.56
N SER A 7 -23.17 0.43 20.85
CA SER A 7 -22.42 0.86 19.67
C SER A 7 -20.99 1.30 19.99
N ARG A 8 -20.72 1.82 21.18
CA ARG A 8 -19.37 2.29 21.55
C ARG A 8 -18.46 1.11 21.95
N SER A 9 -18.98 0.17 22.73
CA SER A 9 -18.27 -1.04 23.15
C SER A 9 -17.85 -1.90 21.94
N THR A 10 -18.77 -2.14 21.01
CA THR A 10 -18.50 -2.92 19.78
C THR A 10 -17.41 -2.29 18.90
N ARG A 11 -17.39 -0.96 18.76
CA ARG A 11 -16.34 -0.25 18.00
C ARG A 11 -14.96 -0.39 18.64
N ILE A 12 -14.87 -0.32 19.97
CA ILE A 12 -13.60 -0.46 20.70
C ILE A 12 -13.04 -1.87 20.52
N ALA A 13 -13.87 -2.89 20.74
CA ALA A 13 -13.49 -4.29 20.57
C ALA A 13 -13.02 -4.60 19.13
N PHE A 14 -13.69 -4.03 18.13
CA PHE A 14 -13.29 -4.18 16.73
C PHE A 14 -11.95 -3.53 16.41
N VAL A 15 -11.69 -2.31 16.90
CA VAL A 15 -10.42 -1.60 16.69
C VAL A 15 -9.26 -2.34 17.34
N GLU A 16 -9.47 -2.89 18.54
CA GLU A 16 -8.47 -3.64 19.28
C GLU A 16 -8.16 -4.99 18.61
N SER A 17 -9.19 -5.70 18.14
CA SER A 17 -9.05 -6.88 17.30
C SER A 17 -8.23 -6.57 16.04
N LEU A 18 -8.61 -5.52 15.29
CA LEU A 18 -7.85 -5.09 14.12
C LEU A 18 -6.39 -4.77 14.45
N ARG A 19 -6.12 -4.09 15.57
CA ARG A 19 -4.73 -3.78 15.98
C ARG A 19 -3.91 -5.06 16.20
N ARG A 20 -4.51 -6.10 16.79
CA ARG A 20 -3.85 -7.40 17.02
C ARG A 20 -3.57 -8.14 15.71
N TYR A 21 -4.49 -8.10 14.75
CA TYR A 21 -4.36 -8.84 13.48
C TYR A 21 -3.63 -8.08 12.37
N ARG A 22 -3.33 -6.78 12.54
CA ARG A 22 -2.64 -5.98 11.51
C ARG A 22 -1.29 -6.55 11.09
N ALA A 23 -0.40 -6.82 12.05
CA ALA A 23 0.93 -7.33 11.75
C ALA A 23 0.91 -8.68 10.99
N PRO A 24 0.20 -9.72 11.45
CA PRO A 24 0.11 -10.96 10.70
C PRO A 24 -0.56 -10.77 9.34
N LEU A 25 -1.61 -9.93 9.23
CA LEU A 25 -2.23 -9.65 7.93
C LEU A 25 -1.26 -8.99 6.95
N VAL A 26 -0.47 -8.01 7.40
CA VAL A 26 0.55 -7.36 6.58
C VAL A 26 1.60 -8.37 6.11
N LEU A 27 2.08 -9.23 7.01
CA LEU A 27 3.07 -10.25 6.69
C LEU A 27 2.52 -11.30 5.73
N THR A 28 1.36 -11.88 6.02
CA THR A 28 0.72 -12.89 5.17
C THR A 28 0.37 -12.34 3.79
N TRP A 29 -0.15 -11.10 3.73
CA TRP A 29 -0.42 -10.44 2.45
C TRP A 29 0.87 -10.21 1.65
N SER A 30 1.89 -9.65 2.29
CA SER A 30 3.17 -9.35 1.65
C SER A 30 3.84 -10.63 1.13
N ALA A 31 3.88 -11.69 1.95
CA ALA A 31 4.45 -12.97 1.55
C ALA A 31 3.67 -13.61 0.40
N ALA A 32 2.34 -13.71 0.50
CA ALA A 32 1.51 -14.29 -0.54
C ALA A 32 1.63 -13.55 -1.88
N THR A 33 1.57 -12.22 -1.84
CA THR A 33 1.65 -11.40 -3.06
C THR A 33 3.07 -11.34 -3.64
N LEU A 34 4.13 -11.39 -2.82
CA LEU A 34 5.50 -11.57 -3.32
C LEU A 34 5.71 -12.93 -3.98
N CYS A 35 5.14 -14.01 -3.45
CA CYS A 35 5.20 -15.33 -4.10
C CYS A 35 4.51 -15.30 -5.47
N VAL A 36 3.33 -14.66 -5.55
CA VAL A 36 2.61 -14.46 -6.83
C VAL A 36 3.43 -13.60 -7.79
N ALA A 37 4.06 -12.53 -7.29
CA ALA A 37 4.91 -11.65 -8.09
C ALA A 37 6.14 -12.40 -8.63
N ALA A 38 6.84 -13.15 -7.78
CA ALA A 38 7.98 -13.98 -8.17
C ALA A 38 7.58 -14.98 -9.25
N PHE A 39 6.44 -15.68 -9.07
CA PHE A 39 5.91 -16.60 -10.07
C PHE A 39 5.59 -15.89 -11.40
N ALA A 40 4.97 -14.72 -11.35
CA ALA A 40 4.57 -13.97 -12.55
C ALA A 40 5.77 -13.33 -13.30
N VAL A 41 6.80 -12.92 -12.56
CA VAL A 41 8.01 -12.26 -13.08
C VAL A 41 9.01 -13.28 -13.60
N LEU A 42 9.28 -14.35 -12.85
CA LEU A 42 10.32 -15.32 -13.22
C LEU A 42 9.85 -16.34 -14.26
N LYS A 43 8.60 -16.26 -14.73
CA LYS A 43 8.11 -17.12 -15.81
C LYS A 43 8.73 -16.71 -17.16
N PRO A 44 9.25 -17.66 -17.97
CA PRO A 44 9.95 -17.38 -19.23
C PRO A 44 9.07 -16.71 -20.29
N HIS A 45 7.75 -16.93 -20.27
CA HIS A 45 6.81 -16.30 -21.19
C HIS A 45 5.85 -15.36 -20.42
N PRO A 46 6.01 -14.02 -20.54
CA PRO A 46 5.13 -13.03 -19.92
C PRO A 46 3.80 -12.86 -20.68
N SER A 47 3.05 -13.93 -20.91
CA SER A 47 1.71 -13.78 -21.49
C SER A 47 0.69 -13.48 -20.39
N SER A 48 0.03 -12.33 -20.45
CA SER A 48 -1.04 -11.96 -19.51
C SER A 48 -2.34 -12.74 -19.78
N LYS A 49 -2.45 -13.39 -20.95
CA LYS A 49 -3.61 -14.18 -21.38
C LYS A 49 -3.88 -15.40 -20.52
N GLU A 50 -2.91 -15.82 -19.71
CA GLU A 50 -3.06 -16.95 -18.79
C GLU A 50 -3.68 -16.56 -17.45
N LEU A 51 -3.90 -15.27 -17.18
CA LEU A 51 -4.62 -14.82 -15.99
C LEU A 51 -6.14 -14.93 -16.23
N VAL A 52 -6.68 -16.12 -15.96
CA VAL A 52 -8.12 -16.47 -16.14
C VAL A 52 -9.06 -15.54 -15.37
N PHE A 53 -8.56 -14.86 -14.33
CA PHE A 53 -9.37 -13.98 -13.47
C PHE A 53 -9.46 -12.53 -13.95
N LEU A 54 -8.71 -12.12 -14.97
CA LEU A 54 -8.72 -10.75 -15.47
C LEU A 54 -9.63 -10.60 -16.69
N PRO A 55 -10.45 -9.53 -16.76
CA PRO A 55 -11.28 -9.29 -17.93
C PRO A 55 -10.40 -9.01 -19.16
N GLY A 56 -10.81 -9.50 -20.34
CA GLY A 56 -9.98 -9.47 -21.56
C GLY A 56 -9.55 -8.08 -22.03
N TRP A 57 -10.33 -7.04 -21.72
CA TRP A 57 -9.93 -5.65 -22.02
C TRP A 57 -8.73 -5.21 -21.18
N PHE A 58 -8.63 -5.69 -19.94
CA PHE A 58 -7.56 -5.32 -19.01
C PHE A 58 -6.27 -6.05 -19.33
N THR A 59 -6.34 -7.33 -19.72
CA THR A 59 -5.17 -8.06 -20.22
C THR A 59 -4.64 -7.44 -21.51
N SER A 60 -5.54 -7.06 -22.43
CA SER A 60 -5.15 -6.34 -23.67
C SER A 60 -4.50 -4.99 -23.36
N PHE A 61 -5.03 -4.24 -22.40
CA PHE A 61 -4.44 -2.98 -21.94
C PHE A 61 -3.03 -3.19 -21.35
N MET A 62 -2.84 -4.21 -20.50
CA MET A 62 -1.53 -4.54 -19.94
C MET A 62 -0.53 -5.02 -21.00
N ASP A 63 -1.00 -5.72 -22.03
CA ASP A 63 -0.14 -6.15 -23.15
C ASP A 63 0.33 -4.96 -24.01
N VAL A 64 -0.51 -3.92 -24.18
CA VAL A 64 -0.15 -2.68 -24.87
C VAL A 64 0.82 -1.83 -24.05
N TYR A 65 0.61 -1.74 -22.74
CA TYR A 65 1.45 -0.99 -21.82
C TYR A 65 2.27 -1.92 -20.93
N TYR A 66 3.16 -2.69 -21.56
CA TYR A 66 3.94 -3.73 -20.88
C TYR A 66 4.64 -3.24 -19.60
N ASP A 67 5.32 -2.08 -19.66
CA ASP A 67 6.01 -1.51 -18.50
C ASP A 67 5.03 -1.04 -17.39
N PHE A 68 3.79 -0.68 -17.73
CA PHE A 68 2.80 -0.25 -16.73
C PHE A 68 2.31 -1.41 -15.84
N ARG A 69 2.52 -2.66 -16.28
CA ARG A 69 2.20 -3.85 -15.49
C ARG A 69 2.98 -3.89 -14.17
N THR A 70 4.26 -3.49 -14.17
CA THR A 70 5.09 -3.48 -12.96
C THR A 70 4.60 -2.44 -11.95
N PHE A 71 4.10 -1.30 -12.43
CA PHE A 71 3.41 -0.31 -11.59
C PHE A 71 2.17 -0.91 -10.91
N ILE A 72 1.26 -1.51 -11.69
CA ILE A 72 0.03 -2.11 -11.15
C ILE A 72 0.36 -3.20 -10.13
N MET A 73 1.32 -4.07 -10.45
CA MET A 73 1.76 -5.14 -9.57
C MET A 73 2.31 -4.58 -8.25
N THR A 74 3.16 -3.55 -8.32
CA THR A 74 3.72 -2.90 -7.13
C THR A 74 2.62 -2.28 -6.27
N VAL A 75 1.65 -1.62 -6.89
CA VAL A 75 0.50 -1.06 -6.17
C VAL A 75 -0.33 -2.17 -5.52
N ALA A 76 -0.63 -3.26 -6.23
CA ALA A 76 -1.41 -4.37 -5.68
C ALA A 76 -0.73 -5.03 -4.45
N ILE A 77 0.59 -5.16 -4.49
CA ILE A 77 1.39 -5.74 -3.41
C ILE A 77 1.46 -4.76 -2.22
N GLY A 78 1.82 -3.50 -2.48
CA GLY A 78 2.14 -2.52 -1.44
C GLY A 78 0.94 -1.80 -0.82
N LEU A 79 -0.20 -1.70 -1.52
CA LEU A 79 -1.31 -0.86 -1.09
C LEU A 79 -1.96 -1.34 0.21
N ILE A 80 -2.25 -2.63 0.35
CA ILE A 80 -2.88 -3.16 1.56
C ILE A 80 -1.98 -2.95 2.79
N PRO A 81 -0.69 -3.31 2.77
CA PRO A 81 0.24 -2.97 3.84
C PRO A 81 0.27 -1.47 4.16
N ALA A 82 0.32 -0.62 3.12
CA ALA A 82 0.37 0.82 3.28
C ALA A 82 -0.88 1.37 4.00
N LEU A 83 -2.07 0.88 3.63
CA LEU A 83 -3.34 1.30 4.23
C LEU A 83 -3.51 0.77 5.67
N LEU A 84 -3.11 -0.48 5.93
CA LEU A 84 -3.15 -1.07 7.28
C LEU A 84 -2.23 -0.34 8.25
N LEU A 85 -1.10 0.16 7.75
CA LEU A 85 -0.09 0.93 8.49
C LEU A 85 -0.22 2.46 8.26
N SER A 86 -1.39 2.94 7.84
CA SER A 86 -1.67 4.38 7.62
C SER A 86 -1.53 5.28 8.86
N PRO A 87 -1.79 4.84 10.13
CA PRO A 87 -1.65 5.71 11.30
C PRO A 87 -0.26 6.36 11.44
N SER A 88 -0.22 7.61 11.87
CA SER A 88 1.02 8.40 12.01
C SER A 88 2.10 7.73 12.86
N HIS A 89 1.73 7.08 13.97
CA HIS A 89 2.64 6.36 14.86
C HIS A 89 3.31 5.12 14.22
N GLN A 90 2.82 4.63 13.08
CA GLN A 90 3.37 3.47 12.36
C GLN A 90 4.14 3.86 11.09
N LYS A 91 4.44 5.15 10.91
CA LYS A 91 5.14 5.67 9.72
C LYS A 91 6.43 4.91 9.41
N LEU A 92 7.27 4.69 10.42
CA LEU A 92 8.54 3.98 10.24
C LEU A 92 8.32 2.54 9.78
N GLN A 93 7.40 1.80 10.42
CA GLN A 93 7.07 0.43 10.04
C GLN A 93 6.53 0.37 8.60
N ARG A 94 5.64 1.30 8.22
CA ARG A 94 5.11 1.39 6.85
C ARG A 94 6.23 1.60 5.84
N HIS A 95 7.15 2.54 6.11
CA HIS A 95 8.29 2.82 5.25
C HIS A 95 9.22 1.61 5.14
N SER A 96 9.53 0.95 6.25
CA SER A 96 10.33 -0.29 6.24
C SER A 96 9.69 -1.38 5.39
N VAL A 97 8.38 -1.63 5.56
CA VAL A 97 7.66 -2.65 4.78
C VAL A 97 7.64 -2.30 3.30
N LEU A 98 7.28 -1.06 2.94
CA LEU A 98 7.28 -0.63 1.54
C LEU A 98 8.67 -0.67 0.91
N PHE A 99 9.70 -0.28 1.66
CA PHE A 99 11.08 -0.37 1.21
C PHE A 99 11.51 -1.81 0.93
N VAL A 100 11.18 -2.75 1.82
CA VAL A 100 11.46 -4.18 1.63
C VAL A 100 10.70 -4.74 0.42
N LEU A 101 9.42 -4.41 0.27
CA LEU A 101 8.61 -4.85 -0.86
C LEU A 101 9.15 -4.32 -2.19
N VAL A 102 9.42 -3.01 -2.29
CA VAL A 102 10.01 -2.40 -3.48
C VAL A 102 11.38 -3.00 -3.76
N GLY A 103 12.23 -3.15 -2.75
CA GLY A 103 13.55 -3.78 -2.89
C GLY A 103 13.46 -5.21 -3.43
N ALA A 104 12.54 -6.02 -2.92
CA ALA A 104 12.31 -7.38 -3.41
C ALA A 104 11.84 -7.40 -4.88
N LEU A 105 10.93 -6.51 -5.25
CA LEU A 105 10.47 -6.37 -6.63
C LEU A 105 11.58 -5.95 -7.58
N LEU A 106 12.41 -4.98 -7.18
CA LEU A 106 13.58 -4.57 -7.96
C LEU A 106 14.58 -5.73 -8.13
N ILE A 107 14.80 -6.54 -7.09
CA ILE A 107 15.61 -7.75 -7.20
C ILE A 107 15.01 -8.68 -8.27
N PHE A 108 13.69 -8.91 -8.26
CA PHE A 108 13.05 -9.73 -9.29
C PHE A 108 13.23 -9.17 -10.70
N GLU A 109 13.15 -7.86 -10.89
CA GLU A 109 13.46 -7.21 -12.17
C GLU A 109 14.91 -7.49 -12.60
N PHE A 110 15.87 -7.39 -11.69
CA PHE A 110 17.27 -7.74 -11.99
C PHE A 110 17.45 -9.22 -12.33
N MET A 111 16.73 -10.12 -11.66
CA MET A 111 16.78 -11.56 -11.94
C MET A 111 16.27 -11.91 -13.34
N GLN A 112 15.44 -11.06 -13.97
CA GLN A 112 14.99 -11.28 -15.34
C GLN A 112 16.16 -11.28 -16.34
N ASN A 113 17.30 -10.63 -16.03
CA ASN A 113 18.50 -10.69 -16.87
C ASN A 113 19.06 -12.09 -17.07
N TRP A 114 18.73 -13.04 -16.18
CA TRP A 114 19.13 -14.43 -16.33
C TRP A 114 18.17 -15.26 -17.18
N ILE A 115 17.03 -14.69 -17.61
CA ILE A 115 16.03 -15.33 -18.44
C ILE A 115 16.25 -14.88 -19.89
N PRO A 116 16.70 -15.75 -20.82
CA PRO A 116 17.09 -15.33 -22.17
C PRO A 116 15.97 -14.66 -22.99
N THR A 117 14.71 -14.96 -22.64
CA THR A 117 13.50 -14.44 -23.31
C THR A 117 12.97 -13.15 -22.68
N ARG A 118 13.61 -12.63 -21.63
CA ARG A 118 13.23 -11.36 -20.99
C ARG A 118 14.40 -10.39 -20.93
N GLY A 119 14.10 -9.13 -21.19
CA GLY A 119 15.04 -8.04 -21.03
C GLY A 119 14.74 -7.26 -19.76
N PHE A 120 15.77 -6.86 -19.04
CA PHE A 120 15.67 -5.84 -18.01
C PHE A 120 15.36 -4.48 -18.65
N SER A 121 14.40 -3.76 -18.07
CA SER A 121 14.00 -2.43 -18.50
C SER A 121 14.19 -1.42 -17.35
N TRP A 122 14.87 -0.31 -17.64
CA TRP A 122 14.92 0.82 -16.69
C TRP A 122 13.55 1.46 -16.47
N ALA A 123 12.63 1.31 -17.43
CA ALA A 123 11.25 1.77 -17.26
C ALA A 123 10.56 0.98 -16.15
N ASP A 124 10.75 -0.34 -16.08
CA ASP A 124 10.19 -1.20 -15.03
C ASP A 124 10.70 -0.83 -13.62
N VAL A 125 11.98 -0.49 -13.52
CA VAL A 125 12.55 0.06 -12.27
C VAL A 125 11.83 1.35 -11.88
N GLY A 126 11.65 2.27 -12.83
CA GLY A 126 10.93 3.53 -12.62
C GLY A 126 9.48 3.33 -12.18
N TYR A 127 8.76 2.42 -12.84
CA TYR A 127 7.36 2.09 -12.51
C TYR A 127 7.23 1.38 -11.16
N THR A 128 8.19 0.52 -10.80
CA THR A 128 8.23 -0.11 -9.47
C THR A 128 8.40 0.95 -8.38
N VAL A 129 9.33 1.89 -8.54
CA VAL A 129 9.51 2.99 -7.58
C VAL A 129 8.28 3.89 -7.54
N ALA A 130 7.71 4.24 -8.70
CA ALA A 130 6.49 5.06 -8.78
C ALA A 130 5.29 4.39 -8.10
N GLY A 131 5.13 3.06 -8.23
CA GLY A 131 4.09 2.29 -7.55
C GLY A 131 4.26 2.28 -6.04
N GLY A 132 5.49 2.14 -5.55
CA GLY A 132 5.81 2.27 -4.12
C GLY A 132 5.48 3.65 -3.57
N LEU A 133 5.83 4.71 -4.29
CA LEU A 133 5.46 6.09 -3.94
C LEU A 133 3.95 6.30 -3.95
N ALA A 134 3.24 5.77 -4.95
CA ALA A 134 1.78 5.85 -5.02
C ALA A 134 1.12 5.22 -3.79
N CYS A 135 1.62 4.07 -3.31
CA CYS A 135 1.13 3.44 -2.08
C CYS A 135 1.31 4.33 -0.85
N GLU A 136 2.48 4.97 -0.72
CA GLU A 136 2.76 5.91 0.37
C GLU A 136 1.84 7.13 0.30
N TYR A 137 1.63 7.72 -0.88
CA TYR A 137 0.71 8.84 -1.07
C TYR A 137 -0.72 8.45 -0.71
N MET A 138 -1.20 7.28 -1.14
CA MET A 138 -2.54 6.79 -0.81
C MET A 138 -2.71 6.55 0.69
N ALA A 139 -1.70 6.02 1.37
CA ALA A 139 -1.73 5.85 2.83
C ALA A 139 -1.82 7.20 3.57
N ARG A 140 -1.05 8.20 3.12
CA ARG A 140 -1.11 9.57 3.67
C ARG A 140 -2.44 10.24 3.39
N LEU A 141 -2.94 10.14 2.17
CA LEU A 141 -4.25 10.68 1.78
C LEU A 141 -5.36 10.07 2.63
N THR A 142 -5.33 8.74 2.82
CA THR A 142 -6.32 8.04 3.66
C THR A 142 -6.23 8.50 5.12
N HIS A 143 -5.03 8.72 5.64
CA HIS A 143 -4.85 9.26 6.98
C HIS A 143 -5.40 10.69 7.08
N TRP A 144 -5.05 11.55 6.13
CA TRP A 144 -5.51 12.94 6.08
C TRP A 144 -7.04 13.02 5.95
N LEU A 145 -7.67 12.23 5.09
CA LEU A 145 -9.13 12.19 4.97
C LEU A 145 -9.82 11.72 6.26
N ARG A 146 -9.16 10.88 7.07
CA ARG A 146 -9.73 10.37 8.34
C ARG A 146 -9.55 11.33 9.52
N PHE A 147 -8.46 12.08 9.56
CA PHE A 147 -8.06 12.87 10.74
C PHE A 147 -7.86 14.37 10.45
N GLY A 148 -7.47 14.73 9.23
CA GLY A 148 -7.13 16.10 8.83
C GLY A 148 -8.28 17.11 8.92
N ALA A 149 -9.54 16.66 8.87
CA ALA A 149 -10.69 17.56 9.04
C ALA A 149 -11.02 17.90 10.51
N LYS A 150 -10.36 17.26 11.50
CA LYS A 150 -10.69 17.43 12.93
C LYS A 150 -9.69 18.25 13.74
N ASP A 151 -8.49 18.48 13.21
CA ASP A 151 -7.41 19.13 13.96
C ASP A 151 -7.31 20.65 13.72
N GLU A 152 -8.21 21.23 12.90
CA GLU A 152 -8.27 22.69 12.65
C GLU A 152 -9.23 23.45 13.58
N THR A 153 -9.44 23.00 14.83
CA THR A 153 -9.91 23.95 15.86
C THR A 153 -8.69 24.69 16.40
N PRO A 154 -8.49 25.98 16.06
CA PRO A 154 -7.32 26.73 16.47
C PRO A 154 -7.32 26.88 18.01
N VAL A 155 -6.39 26.17 18.65
CA VAL A 155 -6.00 26.37 20.05
C VAL A 155 -5.53 27.81 20.31
N ALA A 156 -5.27 28.58 19.26
CA ALA A 156 -4.93 30.00 19.31
C ALA A 156 -6.00 30.93 19.91
N MET A 157 -7.25 30.48 20.14
CA MET A 157 -8.25 31.32 20.82
C MET A 157 -8.24 31.26 22.35
N VAL A 158 -7.53 30.31 22.97
CA VAL A 158 -7.53 30.18 24.45
C VAL A 158 -6.42 31.01 25.09
N GLU A 159 -5.31 31.25 24.39
CA GLU A 159 -4.16 31.96 24.97
C GLU A 159 -4.32 33.50 24.98
N HIS A 160 -5.27 34.04 24.21
CA HIS A 160 -5.50 35.49 24.18
C HIS A 160 -6.45 36.00 25.28
N ARG A 161 -7.14 35.10 26.00
CA ARG A 161 -8.10 35.48 27.07
C ARG A 161 -7.50 35.49 28.48
N SER A 162 -6.27 34.97 28.66
CA SER A 162 -5.59 34.99 29.98
C SER A 162 -4.69 36.20 30.19
N ARG A 163 -4.44 37.01 29.15
CA ARG A 163 -3.59 38.22 29.23
C ARG A 163 -4.36 39.54 29.37
N SER A 164 -5.69 39.54 29.47
CA SER A 164 -6.48 40.79 29.60
C SER A 164 -7.11 41.01 30.99
N ILE A 165 -6.68 40.28 32.03
CA ILE A 165 -7.20 40.41 33.40
C ILE A 165 -6.04 40.63 34.42
N GLY A 166 -4.92 41.21 33.97
CA GLY A 166 -3.79 41.60 34.81
C GLY A 166 -3.49 43.07 34.67
#